data_AF-A0A0F8YTS6-F1
#
_entry.id   AF-A0A0F8YTS6-F1
#
_cell.length_a   1.000
_cell.length_b   1.000
_cell.length_c   1.000
_cell.angle_alpha   90.00
_cell.angle_beta   90.00
_cell.angle_gamma   90.00
#
_symmetry.space_group_name_H-M   'P 1'
#
loop_
_entity.id
_entity.type
_entity.pdbx_description
1 polymer ?
#
loop_
_entity_poly.entity_id
_entity_poly.type
_entity_poly.pdbx_seq_one_letter_code
_entity_poly.pdbx_strand_id
1 'polypeptide(L)'
;IVYWKSDLSYTVVTNGAPDWVYIYIDESAVDTLVVNAGSALLTATQFVDSATEPAWSAAKGGWYNGSDRCIFAGYSVANDIVEFFHDGDMVFFADGIENQAAVDVDLAFIDIGALILPKFTTLGIISLTESVGSVGWSWRTNGQTGAIGHACITVGSGSDTTPGFNVITDSSQIIEMKATGSDGSKIACKTEGWQFSVGI
;
A
#
# COMPACT_ATOMS: atom_id res chain seq x y z
N ILE A 1 -17.38 -6.59 -21.21
CA ILE A 1 -15.97 -6.19 -20.98
C ILE A 1 -15.89 -4.71 -21.35
N VAL A 2 -15.54 -3.86 -20.39
CA VAL A 2 -15.25 -2.44 -20.63
C VAL A 2 -13.76 -2.26 -20.92
N TYR A 3 -13.39 -1.20 -21.65
CA TYR A 3 -12.00 -0.96 -22.05
C TYR A 3 -11.77 0.53 -22.39
N TRP A 4 -10.52 0.98 -22.45
CA TRP A 4 -10.13 2.28 -23.03
C TRP A 4 -9.05 2.06 -24.10
N LYS A 5 -8.84 3.03 -25.01
CA LYS A 5 -7.93 2.87 -26.19
C LYS A 5 -6.77 3.87 -26.22
N SER A 6 -6.75 4.83 -25.33
CA SER A 6 -5.74 5.88 -25.25
C SER A 6 -5.45 6.22 -23.80
N ASP A 7 -4.39 6.98 -23.58
CA ASP A 7 -4.11 7.58 -22.29
C ASP A 7 -5.34 8.37 -21.82
N LEU A 8 -5.66 8.17 -20.53
CA LEU A 8 -6.73 8.89 -19.86
C LEU A 8 -6.08 9.83 -18.85
N SER A 9 -6.43 11.11 -18.95
CA SER A 9 -6.08 12.10 -17.92
C SER A 9 -7.28 12.28 -17.02
N TYR A 10 -7.07 12.09 -15.72
CA TYR A 10 -8.08 12.24 -14.69
C TYR A 10 -7.53 13.15 -13.59
N THR A 11 -8.30 14.13 -13.17
CA THR A 11 -7.92 15.04 -12.07
C THR A 11 -8.61 14.56 -10.80
N VAL A 12 -7.79 14.17 -9.83
CA VAL A 12 -8.26 13.69 -8.53
C VAL A 12 -8.60 14.87 -7.62
N VAL A 13 -9.65 14.74 -6.82
CA VAL A 13 -10.02 15.70 -5.78
C VAL A 13 -9.47 15.22 -4.44
N THR A 14 -8.48 15.93 -3.92
CA THR A 14 -7.82 15.60 -2.65
C THR A 14 -8.38 16.42 -1.48
N ASN A 15 -8.36 15.85 -0.26
CA ASN A 15 -8.89 16.50 0.94
C ASN A 15 -7.84 17.27 1.79
N GLY A 16 -6.64 17.50 1.24
CA GLY A 16 -5.55 18.28 1.87
C GLY A 16 -4.80 17.59 3.01
N ALA A 17 -5.44 16.70 3.77
CA ALA A 17 -4.78 15.84 4.74
C ALA A 17 -4.13 14.61 4.07
N PRO A 18 -3.03 14.07 4.63
CA PRO A 18 -2.44 12.82 4.16
C PRO A 18 -3.43 11.66 4.21
N ASP A 19 -3.88 11.19 3.05
CA ASP A 19 -4.87 10.12 2.95
C ASP A 19 -4.89 9.48 1.56
N TRP A 20 -5.49 8.29 1.49
CA TRP A 20 -5.74 7.59 0.24
C TRP A 20 -6.92 8.18 -0.52
N VAL A 21 -6.72 8.34 -1.82
CA VAL A 21 -7.80 8.60 -2.76
C VAL A 21 -7.91 7.43 -3.72
N TYR A 22 -9.06 6.76 -3.66
CA TYR A 22 -9.35 5.56 -4.43
C TYR A 22 -10.04 5.95 -5.73
N ILE A 23 -9.62 5.34 -6.85
CA ILE A 23 -10.20 5.56 -8.17
C ILE A 23 -11.13 4.41 -8.50
N TYR A 24 -12.35 4.74 -8.92
CA TYR A 24 -13.40 3.78 -9.25
C TYR A 24 -13.89 3.97 -10.68
N ILE A 25 -14.31 2.87 -11.29
CA ILE A 25 -15.21 2.88 -12.44
C ILE A 25 -16.64 3.06 -11.90
N ASP A 26 -17.27 4.18 -12.25
CA ASP A 26 -18.66 4.51 -11.89
C ASP A 26 -19.64 3.64 -12.71
N GLU A 27 -20.32 2.71 -12.04
CA GLU A 27 -21.25 1.78 -12.68
C GLU A 27 -22.39 2.54 -13.38
N SER A 28 -22.90 3.60 -12.75
CA SER A 28 -24.05 4.35 -13.23
C SER A 28 -23.73 5.14 -14.50
N ALA A 29 -22.51 5.67 -14.59
CA ALA A 29 -22.00 6.33 -15.79
C ALA A 29 -21.70 5.31 -16.92
N VAL A 30 -21.21 4.12 -16.57
CA VAL A 30 -20.97 3.05 -17.54
C VAL A 30 -22.27 2.51 -18.11
N ASP A 31 -23.28 2.23 -17.28
CA ASP A 31 -24.56 1.69 -17.75
C ASP A 31 -25.22 2.66 -18.73
N THR A 32 -25.19 3.96 -18.42
CA THR A 32 -25.66 5.03 -19.30
C THR A 32 -24.95 5.02 -20.66
N LEU A 33 -23.63 4.77 -20.69
CA LEU A 33 -22.85 4.70 -21.93
C LEU A 33 -23.20 3.45 -22.76
N VAL A 34 -23.28 2.29 -22.12
CA VAL A 34 -23.59 1.03 -22.79
C VAL A 34 -25.01 1.06 -23.36
N VAL A 35 -25.97 1.59 -22.59
CA VAL A 35 -27.37 1.71 -22.99
C VAL A 35 -27.56 2.74 -24.12
N ASN A 36 -26.93 3.91 -24.04
CA ASN A 36 -27.18 5.00 -24.98
C ASN A 36 -26.28 4.97 -26.23
N ALA A 37 -25.06 4.45 -26.13
CA ALA A 37 -24.07 4.48 -27.21
C ALA A 37 -23.71 3.10 -27.77
N GLY A 38 -24.20 2.00 -27.17
CA GLY A 38 -23.89 0.63 -27.60
C GLY A 38 -22.40 0.27 -27.53
N SER A 39 -21.62 1.00 -26.73
CA SER A 39 -20.16 0.88 -26.64
C SER A 39 -19.70 0.63 -25.21
N ALA A 40 -18.69 -0.22 -25.06
CA ALA A 40 -18.02 -0.49 -23.78
C ALA A 40 -16.71 0.31 -23.61
N LEU A 41 -16.51 1.34 -24.44
CA LEU A 41 -15.34 2.21 -24.40
C LEU A 41 -15.47 3.26 -23.29
N LEU A 42 -14.67 3.14 -22.24
CA LEU A 42 -14.57 4.12 -21.17
C LEU A 42 -13.79 5.37 -21.59
N THR A 43 -14.20 6.50 -21.05
CA THR A 43 -13.54 7.80 -21.09
C THR A 43 -13.41 8.35 -19.66
N ALA A 44 -12.70 9.47 -19.47
CA ALA A 44 -12.48 10.04 -18.14
C ALA A 44 -13.77 10.30 -17.33
N THR A 45 -14.92 10.48 -17.98
CA THR A 45 -16.21 10.73 -17.32
C THR A 45 -16.83 9.50 -16.66
N GLN A 46 -16.28 8.29 -16.90
CA GLN A 46 -16.72 7.05 -16.25
C GLN A 46 -15.90 6.72 -15.00
N PHE A 47 -15.03 7.64 -14.56
CA PHE A 47 -14.21 7.47 -13.37
C PHE A 47 -14.61 8.46 -12.30
N VAL A 48 -14.58 8.00 -11.05
CA VAL A 48 -14.84 8.81 -9.87
C VAL A 48 -13.76 8.52 -8.83
N ASP A 49 -13.33 9.54 -8.11
CA ASP A 49 -12.45 9.41 -6.97
C ASP A 49 -13.22 9.51 -5.64
N SER A 50 -12.74 8.81 -4.62
CA SER A 50 -13.35 8.82 -3.29
C SER A 50 -12.33 8.52 -2.20
N ALA A 51 -12.52 9.14 -1.03
CA ALA A 51 -11.80 8.78 0.19
C ALA A 51 -12.41 7.55 0.89
N THR A 52 -13.58 7.08 0.47
CA THR A 52 -14.20 5.87 1.05
C THR A 52 -13.41 4.64 0.63
N GLU A 53 -12.85 3.89 1.58
CA GLU A 53 -12.15 2.64 1.27
C GLU A 53 -13.07 1.61 0.58
N PRO A 54 -12.56 0.83 -0.39
CA PRO A 54 -13.33 -0.23 -1.00
C PRO A 54 -13.44 -1.46 -0.09
N ALA A 55 -14.51 -2.23 -0.28
CA ALA A 55 -14.70 -3.54 0.34
C ALA A 55 -14.65 -4.65 -0.70
N TRP A 56 -14.09 -5.80 -0.33
CA TRP A 56 -14.09 -6.98 -1.19
C TRP A 56 -15.50 -7.55 -1.33
N SER A 57 -15.94 -7.74 -2.57
CA SER A 57 -17.18 -8.44 -2.90
C SER A 57 -16.85 -9.80 -3.51
N ALA A 58 -17.05 -10.87 -2.75
CA ALA A 58 -16.89 -12.23 -3.26
C ALA A 58 -17.86 -12.56 -4.42
N ALA A 59 -19.06 -11.96 -4.41
CA ALA A 59 -20.06 -12.15 -5.45
C ALA A 59 -19.66 -11.46 -6.77
N LYS A 60 -18.99 -10.31 -6.70
CA LYS A 60 -18.54 -9.55 -7.87
C LYS A 60 -17.06 -9.77 -8.22
N GLY A 61 -16.32 -10.53 -7.40
CA GLY A 61 -14.91 -10.88 -7.62
C GLY A 61 -13.96 -9.67 -7.66
N GLY A 62 -14.14 -8.69 -6.78
CA GLY A 62 -13.33 -7.46 -6.81
C GLY A 62 -13.57 -6.54 -5.62
N TRP A 63 -12.91 -5.39 -5.64
CA TRP A 63 -13.01 -4.34 -4.63
C TRP A 63 -13.99 -3.25 -5.07
N TYR A 64 -14.95 -2.90 -4.22
CA TYR A 64 -16.05 -2.01 -4.58
C TYR A 64 -16.36 -0.99 -3.50
N ASN A 65 -16.87 0.17 -3.91
CA ASN A 65 -17.62 1.08 -3.05
C ASN A 65 -19.06 1.10 -3.56
N GLY A 66 -19.96 0.40 -2.87
CA GLY A 66 -21.31 0.15 -3.38
C GLY A 66 -21.28 -0.65 -4.69
N SER A 67 -21.67 0.01 -5.79
CA SER A 67 -21.65 -0.57 -7.13
C SER A 67 -20.35 -0.32 -7.91
N ASP A 68 -19.58 0.69 -7.52
CA ASP A 68 -18.45 1.18 -8.30
C ASP A 68 -17.21 0.33 -8.02
N ARG A 69 -16.51 -0.06 -9.08
CA ARG A 69 -15.34 -0.96 -8.99
C ARG A 69 -14.08 -0.14 -8.76
N CYS A 70 -13.38 -0.41 -7.66
CA CYS A 70 -12.08 0.19 -7.40
C CYS A 70 -11.03 -0.40 -8.34
N ILE A 71 -10.26 0.47 -8.99
CA ILE A 71 -9.23 0.09 -9.97
C ILE A 71 -7.83 0.60 -9.61
N PHE A 72 -7.72 1.56 -8.70
CA PHE A 72 -6.44 2.12 -8.29
C PHE A 72 -6.60 2.96 -7.02
N ALA A 73 -5.48 3.37 -6.42
CA ALA A 73 -5.45 4.35 -5.34
C ALA A 73 -4.17 5.20 -5.43
N GLY A 74 -4.30 6.50 -5.17
CA GLY A 74 -3.17 7.41 -5.00
C GLY A 74 -3.09 7.89 -3.56
N TYR A 75 -1.88 7.98 -3.01
CA TYR A 75 -1.67 8.61 -1.70
C TYR A 75 -1.56 10.10 -1.90
N SER A 76 -2.38 10.88 -1.21
CA SER A 76 -2.41 12.34 -1.33
C SER A 76 -1.77 12.99 -0.12
N VAL A 77 -1.02 14.08 -0.33
CA VAL A 77 -0.46 14.93 0.73
C VAL A 77 -0.54 16.39 0.25
N ALA A 78 -1.02 17.29 1.10
CA ALA A 78 -1.06 18.74 0.81
C ALA A 78 -1.78 19.13 -0.50
N ASN A 79 -2.78 18.33 -0.89
CA ASN A 79 -3.58 18.42 -2.11
C ASN A 79 -2.95 17.90 -3.40
N ASP A 80 -1.80 17.22 -3.32
CA ASP A 80 -1.17 16.59 -4.46
C ASP A 80 -1.10 15.08 -4.25
N ILE A 81 -1.18 14.32 -5.33
CA ILE A 81 -0.84 12.90 -5.31
C ILE A 81 0.68 12.80 -5.22
N VAL A 82 1.16 12.04 -4.24
CA VAL A 82 2.59 11.75 -4.08
C VAL A 82 3.10 11.08 -5.34
N GLU A 83 4.21 11.56 -5.88
CA GLU A 83 4.80 11.04 -7.11
C GLU A 83 5.10 9.54 -6.98
N PHE A 84 4.71 8.78 -8.01
CA PHE A 84 4.91 7.35 -8.06
C PHE A 84 5.22 6.87 -9.48
N PHE A 85 5.83 5.70 -9.56
CA PHE A 85 6.07 4.93 -10.78
C PHE A 85 5.35 3.59 -10.66
N HIS A 86 4.89 3.05 -11.78
CA HIS A 86 4.23 1.75 -11.79
C HIS A 86 4.68 0.90 -12.98
N ASP A 87 4.71 -0.41 -12.77
CA ASP A 87 4.90 -1.42 -13.81
C ASP A 87 4.03 -2.63 -13.48
N GLY A 88 3.04 -2.92 -14.33
CA GLY A 88 1.98 -3.90 -14.05
C GLY A 88 1.25 -3.57 -12.74
N ASP A 89 1.21 -4.54 -11.83
CA ASP A 89 0.49 -4.46 -10.55
C ASP A 89 1.34 -3.89 -9.40
N MET A 90 2.51 -3.34 -9.71
CA MET A 90 3.48 -2.82 -8.75
C MET A 90 3.55 -1.30 -8.83
N VAL A 91 3.50 -0.65 -7.67
CA VAL A 91 3.61 0.81 -7.53
C VAL A 91 4.73 1.12 -6.55
N PHE A 92 5.62 2.03 -6.93
CA PHE A 92 6.68 2.58 -6.08
C PHE A 92 6.53 4.08 -5.97
N PHE A 93 6.66 4.60 -4.76
CA PHE A 93 6.81 6.04 -4.55
C PHE A 93 8.16 6.50 -5.10
N ALA A 94 8.23 7.75 -5.56
CA ALA A 94 9.50 8.36 -5.95
C ALA A 94 10.48 8.43 -4.77
N ASP A 95 9.94 8.69 -3.56
CA ASP A 95 10.66 8.66 -2.30
C ASP A 95 9.89 7.83 -1.26
N GLY A 96 10.59 6.95 -0.54
CA GLY A 96 9.99 6.14 0.52
C GLY A 96 9.41 6.99 1.66
N ILE A 97 8.18 6.67 2.06
CA ILE A 97 7.43 7.42 3.07
C ILE A 97 7.69 6.82 4.46
N GLU A 98 8.12 7.63 5.42
CA GLU A 98 8.39 7.19 6.79
C GLU A 98 7.10 6.77 7.52
N ASN A 99 7.03 5.51 7.92
CA ASN A 99 5.95 4.98 8.79
C ASN A 99 6.34 5.05 10.26
N GLN A 100 7.62 4.82 10.51
CA GLN A 100 8.17 4.66 11.84
C GLN A 100 9.56 5.28 11.87
N ALA A 101 9.68 6.38 12.60
CA ALA A 101 10.98 6.91 13.00
C ALA A 101 11.72 5.89 13.89
N ALA A 102 13.04 5.98 13.93
CA ALA A 102 13.91 5.03 14.63
C ALA A 102 13.45 4.75 16.08
N VAL A 103 13.02 3.51 16.33
CA VAL A 103 12.49 3.02 17.61
C VAL A 103 13.36 1.89 18.14
N ASP A 104 13.58 1.91 19.45
CA ASP A 104 14.26 0.86 20.20
C ASP A 104 13.30 -0.31 20.43
N VAL A 105 13.70 -1.50 19.99
CA VAL A 105 12.89 -2.72 20.03
C VAL A 105 13.74 -3.89 20.50
N ASP A 106 13.31 -4.53 21.58
CA ASP A 106 14.01 -5.64 22.19
C ASP A 106 13.50 -7.01 21.66
N LEU A 107 13.50 -8.01 22.54
CA LEU A 107 13.23 -9.42 22.27
C LEU A 107 11.74 -9.78 22.12
N ALA A 108 10.86 -8.78 22.16
CA ALA A 108 9.43 -8.96 22.00
C ALA A 108 8.97 -8.36 20.67
N PHE A 109 8.06 -9.06 19.98
CA PHE A 109 7.38 -8.46 18.84
C PHE A 109 6.51 -7.30 19.32
N ILE A 110 6.71 -6.15 18.69
CA ILE A 110 5.90 -4.96 18.89
C ILE A 110 5.41 -4.45 17.54
N ASP A 111 4.29 -3.74 17.56
CA ASP A 111 3.79 -3.02 16.39
C ASP A 111 4.76 -1.89 16.03
N ILE A 112 5.02 -1.74 14.74
CA ILE A 112 5.55 -0.49 14.19
C ILE A 112 4.39 0.35 13.62
N GLY A 113 4.65 1.63 13.36
CA GLY A 113 3.69 2.51 12.71
C GLY A 113 3.06 1.89 11.46
N ALA A 114 1.75 2.12 11.28
CA ALA A 114 0.98 1.58 10.15
C ALA A 114 1.64 1.95 8.82
N LEU A 115 1.69 0.96 7.92
CA LEU A 115 2.26 1.12 6.59
C LEU A 115 1.36 1.99 5.72
N ILE A 116 1.94 2.77 4.81
CA ILE A 116 1.18 3.60 3.88
C ILE A 116 0.81 2.72 2.69
N LEU A 117 -0.27 1.94 2.84
CA LEU A 117 -0.75 1.00 1.83
C LEU A 117 -2.24 1.27 1.51
N PRO A 118 -2.74 1.08 0.28
CA PRO A 118 -4.17 1.11 0.03
C PRO A 118 -4.85 -0.16 0.55
N LYS A 119 -6.17 -0.10 0.79
CA LYS A 119 -6.93 -1.20 1.42
C LYS A 119 -6.84 -2.55 0.69
N PHE A 120 -6.74 -2.53 -0.62
CA PHE A 120 -6.71 -3.72 -1.48
C PHE A 120 -5.31 -4.31 -1.69
N THR A 121 -4.30 -3.77 -1.00
CA THR A 121 -2.90 -4.21 -1.13
C THR A 121 -2.74 -5.70 -0.83
N THR A 122 -2.01 -6.40 -1.69
CA THR A 122 -1.64 -7.80 -1.47
C THR A 122 -0.26 -7.92 -0.81
N LEU A 123 0.67 -7.04 -1.16
CA LEU A 123 2.01 -6.95 -0.59
C LEU A 123 2.42 -5.48 -0.41
N GLY A 124 2.89 -5.13 0.78
CA GLY A 124 3.60 -3.87 1.00
C GLY A 124 5.07 -4.04 0.66
N ILE A 125 5.70 -3.02 0.09
CA ILE A 125 7.14 -2.98 -0.16
C ILE A 125 7.73 -1.98 0.82
N ILE A 126 8.62 -2.45 1.69
CA ILE A 126 9.21 -1.61 2.74
C ILE A 126 10.72 -1.64 2.70
N SER A 127 11.33 -0.57 3.20
CA SER A 127 12.73 -0.56 3.58
C SER A 127 12.85 -0.42 5.09
N LEU A 128 13.93 -0.99 5.63
CA LEU A 128 14.29 -0.89 7.03
C LEU A 128 15.67 -0.27 7.14
N THR A 129 15.86 0.57 8.15
CA THR A 129 17.16 1.17 8.45
C THR A 129 17.46 0.98 9.92
N GLU A 130 18.59 0.33 10.20
CA GLU A 130 19.09 0.15 11.55
C GLU A 130 20.10 1.25 11.92
N SER A 131 20.03 1.76 13.15
CA SER A 131 20.98 2.78 13.63
C SER A 131 22.28 2.20 14.19
N VAL A 132 22.29 0.94 14.66
CA VAL A 132 23.45 0.28 15.28
C VAL A 132 23.43 -1.22 14.94
N GLY A 133 24.36 -1.71 14.12
CA GLY A 133 24.36 -3.09 13.57
C GLY A 133 24.77 -4.22 14.52
N SER A 134 24.38 -4.17 15.79
CA SER A 134 24.74 -5.17 16.81
C SER A 134 23.72 -6.31 16.98
N VAL A 135 22.53 -6.20 16.37
CA VAL A 135 21.48 -7.22 16.42
C VAL A 135 20.97 -7.57 15.02
N GLY A 136 20.27 -8.70 14.92
CA GLY A 136 19.46 -9.03 13.75
C GLY A 136 18.02 -8.64 14.01
N TRP A 137 17.24 -8.54 12.94
CA TRP A 137 15.84 -8.13 12.97
C TRP A 137 14.95 -9.17 12.31
N SER A 138 13.79 -9.39 12.92
CA SER A 138 12.72 -10.21 12.35
C SER A 138 11.42 -9.42 12.31
N TRP A 139 10.64 -9.64 11.26
CA TRP A 139 9.28 -9.12 11.13
C TRP A 139 8.24 -10.25 11.11
N ARG A 140 6.99 -9.92 11.40
CA ARG A 140 5.83 -10.79 11.14
C ARG A 140 4.59 -9.93 10.86
N THR A 141 3.56 -10.54 10.28
CA THR A 141 2.26 -9.87 10.16
C THR A 141 1.64 -9.69 11.54
N ASN A 142 1.02 -8.53 11.78
CA ASN A 142 0.38 -8.21 13.05
C ASN A 142 -0.62 -9.31 13.50
N GLY A 143 -0.62 -9.59 14.81
CA GLY A 143 -1.52 -10.56 15.44
C GLY A 143 -1.12 -12.03 15.23
N GLN A 144 0.02 -12.31 14.60
CA GLN A 144 0.53 -13.67 14.51
C GLN A 144 1.04 -14.18 15.86
N THR A 145 0.84 -15.48 16.13
CA THR A 145 1.30 -16.13 17.38
C THR A 145 2.68 -16.79 17.27
N GLY A 146 3.25 -16.82 16.07
CA GLY A 146 4.57 -17.40 15.82
C GLY A 146 5.69 -16.64 16.55
N ALA A 147 6.58 -17.37 17.22
CA ALA A 147 7.65 -16.78 18.02
C ALA A 147 8.90 -16.37 17.22
N ILE A 148 9.04 -16.81 15.96
CA ILE A 148 10.26 -16.62 15.16
C ILE A 148 10.15 -15.43 14.21
N GLY A 149 9.07 -15.34 13.45
CA GLY A 149 8.91 -14.39 12.33
C GLY A 149 9.81 -14.71 11.14
N HIS A 150 9.99 -13.72 10.28
CA HIS A 150 10.83 -13.73 9.09
C HIS A 150 12.05 -12.83 9.31
N ALA A 151 13.26 -13.35 9.12
CA ALA A 151 14.48 -12.54 9.24
C ALA A 151 14.53 -11.49 8.12
N CYS A 152 14.85 -10.23 8.47
CA CYS A 152 15.01 -9.14 7.51
C CYS A 152 16.40 -8.49 7.55
N ILE A 153 17.05 -8.42 8.72
CA ILE A 153 18.43 -7.95 8.86
C ILE A 153 19.21 -8.99 9.67
N THR A 154 20.38 -9.38 9.19
CA THR A 154 21.27 -10.31 9.91
C THR A 154 22.43 -9.55 10.54
N VAL A 155 22.81 -9.94 11.76
CA VAL A 155 23.98 -9.41 12.48
C VAL A 155 25.21 -9.44 11.57
N GLY A 156 25.79 -8.28 11.21
CA GLY A 156 27.03 -8.31 10.43
C GLY A 156 27.49 -7.10 9.62
N SER A 157 26.76 -5.98 9.53
CA SER A 157 27.27 -4.81 8.81
C SER A 157 26.79 -3.50 9.45
N GLY A 158 27.71 -2.54 9.59
CA GLY A 158 27.38 -1.23 10.15
C GLY A 158 26.29 -0.54 9.32
N SER A 159 25.36 0.17 9.98
CA SER A 159 24.24 0.89 9.36
C SER A 159 23.67 0.18 8.12
N ASP A 160 23.05 -0.98 8.34
CA ASP A 160 22.42 -1.71 7.25
C ASP A 160 21.09 -1.06 6.88
N THR A 161 21.02 -0.62 5.63
CA THR A 161 19.74 -0.35 4.97
C THR A 161 19.37 -1.63 4.24
N THR A 162 18.27 -2.27 4.64
CA THR A 162 17.73 -3.38 3.84
C THR A 162 17.07 -2.77 2.60
N PRO A 163 17.52 -3.11 1.38
CA PRO A 163 16.82 -2.67 0.18
C PRO A 163 15.40 -3.26 0.17
N GLY A 164 14.47 -2.57 -0.50
CA GLY A 164 13.04 -2.84 -0.46
C GLY A 164 12.67 -4.33 -0.50
N PHE A 165 11.93 -4.81 0.49
CA PHE A 165 11.42 -6.19 0.54
C PHE A 165 9.92 -6.22 0.83
N ASN A 166 9.30 -7.35 0.48
CA ASN A 166 7.85 -7.50 0.55
C ASN A 166 7.39 -7.98 1.92
N VAL A 167 6.32 -7.38 2.42
CA VAL A 167 5.62 -7.77 3.64
C VAL A 167 4.13 -7.94 3.39
N ILE A 168 3.49 -8.73 4.27
CA ILE A 168 2.03 -8.89 4.32
C ILE A 168 1.56 -8.27 5.62
N THR A 169 0.51 -7.45 5.53
CA THR A 169 -0.12 -6.79 6.66
C THR A 169 -1.48 -7.37 6.99
N ASP A 170 -2.00 -7.01 8.16
CA ASP A 170 -3.38 -7.24 8.53
C ASP A 170 -4.30 -6.10 8.02
N SER A 171 -5.57 -6.11 8.43
CA SER A 171 -6.52 -5.04 8.10
C SER A 171 -6.15 -3.66 8.65
N SER A 172 -5.24 -3.61 9.63
CA SER A 172 -4.70 -2.40 10.25
C SER A 172 -3.46 -1.88 9.53
N GLN A 173 -2.98 -2.61 8.52
CA GLN A 173 -1.79 -2.30 7.74
C GLN A 173 -0.51 -2.28 8.58
N ILE A 174 -0.47 -3.08 9.65
CA ILE A 174 0.65 -3.13 10.59
C ILE A 174 1.46 -4.41 10.36
N ILE A 175 2.77 -4.30 10.56
CA ILE A 175 3.65 -5.43 10.84
C ILE A 175 4.21 -5.29 12.25
N GLU A 176 4.65 -6.41 12.82
CA GLU A 176 5.36 -6.42 14.08
C GLU A 176 6.85 -6.71 13.85
N MET A 177 7.70 -6.10 14.68
CA MET A 177 9.15 -6.26 14.62
C MET A 177 9.73 -6.70 15.95
N LYS A 178 10.84 -7.43 15.91
CA LYS A 178 11.68 -7.76 17.08
C LYS A 178 13.15 -7.78 16.71
N ALA A 179 14.01 -7.55 17.69
CA ALA A 179 15.44 -7.79 17.59
C ALA A 179 15.81 -9.22 18.04
N THR A 180 16.98 -9.69 17.62
CA THR A 180 17.57 -10.96 18.10
C THR A 180 18.34 -10.82 19.41
N GLY A 181 18.61 -9.58 19.84
CA GLY A 181 19.29 -9.22 21.08
C GLY A 181 18.55 -8.07 21.77
N SER A 182 18.92 -7.78 23.01
CA SER A 182 18.45 -6.59 23.73
C SER A 182 19.66 -5.69 23.92
N ASP A 183 19.65 -4.55 23.25
CA ASP A 183 20.64 -3.50 23.33
C ASP A 183 19.99 -2.15 22.94
N GLY A 184 20.79 -1.12 22.65
CA GLY A 184 20.25 0.19 22.23
C GLY A 184 20.03 0.33 20.73
N SER A 185 20.00 -0.76 19.96
CA SER A 185 19.76 -0.73 18.52
C SER A 185 18.34 -0.28 18.20
N LYS A 186 18.21 0.54 17.16
CA LYS A 186 16.92 1.06 16.72
C LYS A 186 16.66 0.71 15.27
N ILE A 187 15.39 0.54 14.96
CA ILE A 187 14.90 0.27 13.61
C ILE A 187 13.95 1.39 13.17
N ALA A 188 14.12 1.86 11.95
CA ALA A 188 13.17 2.72 11.25
C ALA A 188 12.55 1.95 10.08
N CYS A 189 11.33 2.30 9.70
CA CYS A 189 10.60 1.68 8.60
C CYS A 189 10.01 2.73 7.67
N LYS A 190 10.16 2.48 6.36
CA LYS A 190 9.53 3.26 5.30
C LYS A 190 8.74 2.37 4.37
N THR A 191 7.66 2.90 3.82
CA THR A 191 6.92 2.27 2.73
C THR A 191 7.48 2.80 1.42
N GLU A 192 8.06 1.90 0.63
CA GLU A 192 8.61 2.21 -0.70
C GLU A 192 7.54 2.08 -1.78
N GLY A 193 6.55 1.22 -1.54
CA GLY A 193 5.54 0.91 -2.54
C GLY A 193 4.59 -0.19 -2.11
N TRP A 194 3.78 -0.65 -3.05
CA TRP A 194 2.77 -1.67 -2.83
C TRP A 194 2.49 -2.46 -4.11
N GLN A 195 1.90 -3.63 -3.94
CA GLN A 195 1.36 -4.44 -5.02
C GLN A 195 -0.12 -4.67 -4.80
N PHE A 196 -0.85 -4.81 -5.90
CA PHE A 196 -2.26 -5.17 -5.91
C PHE A 196 -2.50 -6.47 -6.66
N SER A 197 -3.68 -7.06 -6.50
CA SER A 197 -4.00 -8.32 -7.18
C SER A 197 -4.15 -8.11 -8.69
N VAL A 198 -3.57 -9.02 -9.48
CA VAL A 198 -3.76 -9.09 -10.93
C VAL A 198 -5.24 -8.97 -11.28
N GLY A 199 -5.58 -8.00 -12.11
CA GLY A 199 -6.93 -7.83 -12.64
C GLY A 199 -7.90 -7.11 -11.70
N ILE A 200 -7.39 -6.25 -10.81
CA ILE A 200 -8.10 -5.03 -10.41
C ILE A 200 -8.45 -4.20 -11.66
#